data_AF-A0A6G0SKF1-F1
#
_entry.id   AF-A0A6G0SKF1-F1
#
_cell.length_a   1.000
_cell.length_b   1.000
_cell.length_c   1.000
_cell.angle_alpha   90.00
_cell.angle_beta   90.00
_cell.angle_gamma   90.00
#
_symmetry.space_group_name_H-M   'P 1'
#
loop_
_entity.id
_entity.type
_entity.pdbx_description
1 polymer ?
#
loop_
_entity_poly.entity_id
_entity_poly.type
_entity_poly.pdbx_seq_one_letter_code
_entity_poly.pdbx_strand_id
1 'polypeptide(L)'
;MDDPGSGEGKNWAVEYYHQQELVRSTQGWRTLLKPSVLGACLAVAGRILIGPLALLLLFCGTEFLSGGTVLIKADNSFFAFTENDLSMAGGCTGCLGPCKIVLLKYSLFNGSAFVNSPDFKAFVGLGPTESLYDFGVLSDEALALGEALDASGAICQSGNNEWGSATNVVTGTAQEVMNVIKMLNLSVAPQMMRELEVGIEQAEKCVTKWNMIGITRLFQYPTTAGDAKFAKIPAVDLNVFPDYTECRPVVANDDSLVGSKLALATNGEDLLSKVPEILTLFPYSFTSSLTPVSRVVSASNTNYGASTVLEPLLRAYYGACRVRAVNTTGVYIEDTCEISGNLRVDGAFSGRHSVVQH
;
A
#
# COMPACT_ATOMS: atom_id res chain seq x y z
N MET A 1 51.35 71.65 -7.12
CA MET A 1 50.99 70.25 -7.45
C MET A 1 49.80 69.94 -6.59
N ASP A 2 48.66 69.84 -7.27
CA ASP A 2 47.37 70.32 -6.80
C ASP A 2 46.49 69.26 -6.14
N ASP A 3 45.75 69.73 -5.14
CA ASP A 3 44.39 69.36 -4.72
C ASP A 3 43.78 70.69 -4.19
N PRO A 4 42.48 71.09 -4.34
CA PRO A 4 41.28 70.28 -4.01
C PRO A 4 39.94 70.52 -4.79
N GLY A 5 39.03 69.54 -4.71
CA GLY A 5 37.66 69.74 -4.13
C GLY A 5 36.42 70.19 -4.96
N SER A 6 35.33 69.40 -4.75
CA SER A 6 33.86 69.71 -4.89
C SER A 6 33.23 69.69 -6.29
N GLY A 7 32.06 69.10 -6.57
CA GLY A 7 31.10 68.30 -5.81
C GLY A 7 29.81 68.13 -6.63
N GLU A 8 29.36 66.89 -6.88
CA GLU A 8 27.97 66.55 -7.28
C GLU A 8 27.77 65.02 -7.21
N GLY A 9 27.45 64.53 -6.01
CA GLY A 9 27.03 63.14 -5.80
C GLY A 9 25.61 63.13 -5.28
N LYS A 10 24.62 63.21 -6.17
CA LYS A 10 23.20 63.11 -5.83
C LYS A 10 22.96 61.81 -5.05
N ASN A 11 22.41 61.96 -3.84
CA ASN A 11 22.18 60.85 -2.92
C ASN A 11 20.98 60.02 -3.40
N TRP A 12 21.27 59.06 -4.27
CA TRP A 12 20.31 58.14 -4.91
C TRP A 12 19.35 57.45 -3.92
N ALA A 13 19.79 57.29 -2.67
CA ALA A 13 18.98 56.70 -1.61
C ALA A 13 17.76 57.57 -1.26
N VAL A 14 17.90 58.90 -1.24
CA VAL A 14 16.80 59.83 -0.89
C VAL A 14 15.76 59.87 -2.01
N GLU A 15 16.20 59.89 -3.27
CA GLU A 15 15.31 59.84 -4.44
C GLU A 15 14.54 58.51 -4.52
N TYR A 16 15.22 57.40 -4.18
CA TYR A 16 14.60 56.07 -4.14
C TYR A 16 13.48 55.97 -3.09
N TYR A 17 13.72 56.49 -1.87
CA TYR A 17 12.71 56.48 -0.81
C TYR A 17 11.52 57.39 -1.16
N HIS A 18 11.76 58.56 -1.76
CA HIS A 18 10.68 59.44 -2.22
C HIS A 18 9.82 58.81 -3.32
N GLN A 19 10.45 58.07 -4.26
CA GLN A 19 9.71 57.31 -5.28
C GLN A 19 8.89 56.17 -4.68
N GLN A 20 9.40 55.44 -3.68
CA GLN A 20 8.63 54.39 -3.00
C GLN A 20 7.40 54.94 -2.27
N GLU A 21 7.52 56.10 -1.64
CA GLU A 21 6.43 56.72 -0.88
C GLU A 21 5.33 57.28 -1.81
N LEU A 22 5.70 57.80 -2.97
CA LEU A 22 4.78 58.17 -4.05
C LEU A 22 4.05 56.97 -4.66
N VAL A 23 4.74 55.84 -4.88
CA VAL A 23 4.13 54.59 -5.39
C VAL A 23 3.16 54.00 -4.37
N ARG A 24 3.48 54.09 -3.07
CA ARG A 24 2.64 53.57 -1.99
C ARG A 24 1.40 54.43 -1.75
N SER A 25 1.48 55.75 -1.92
CA SER A 25 0.34 56.68 -1.81
C SER A 25 -0.60 56.65 -3.02
N THR A 26 -0.13 56.23 -4.20
CA THR A 26 -0.96 56.08 -5.41
C THR A 26 -1.58 54.68 -5.58
N GLN A 27 -1.24 53.70 -4.74
CA GLN A 27 -1.91 52.40 -4.69
C GLN A 27 -3.26 52.47 -3.96
N GLY A 28 -4.21 53.20 -4.55
CA GLY A 28 -5.62 53.12 -4.19
C GLY A 28 -6.23 51.77 -4.57
N TRP A 29 -7.47 51.53 -4.12
CA TRP A 29 -8.31 50.30 -4.27
C TRP A 29 -8.27 49.53 -5.61
N ARG A 30 -7.68 50.07 -6.67
CA ARG A 30 -7.48 49.41 -7.97
C ARG A 30 -6.55 48.19 -7.94
N THR A 31 -5.71 48.01 -6.92
CA THR A 31 -4.91 46.78 -6.74
C THR A 31 -5.75 45.56 -6.33
N LEU A 32 -6.88 45.77 -5.66
CA LEU A 32 -7.83 44.70 -5.30
C LEU A 32 -8.66 44.20 -6.48
N LEU A 33 -8.78 45.01 -7.54
CA LEU A 33 -9.52 44.70 -8.78
C LEU A 33 -8.64 44.10 -9.88
N LYS A 34 -7.37 43.78 -9.59
CA LYS A 34 -6.51 43.07 -10.56
C LYS A 34 -7.13 41.70 -10.85
N PRO A 35 -7.21 41.27 -12.12
CA PRO A 35 -7.79 39.97 -12.50
C PRO A 35 -7.17 38.79 -11.74
N SER A 36 -5.88 38.89 -11.39
CA SER A 36 -5.16 37.89 -10.60
C SER A 36 -5.61 37.84 -9.13
N VAL A 37 -5.98 38.97 -8.52
CA VAL A 37 -6.50 39.02 -7.14
C VAL A 37 -7.95 38.54 -7.10
N LEU A 38 -8.76 38.93 -8.08
CA LEU A 38 -10.12 38.41 -8.25
C LEU A 38 -10.11 36.90 -8.52
N GLY A 39 -9.18 36.42 -9.36
CA GLY A 39 -8.98 35.00 -9.62
C GLY A 39 -8.53 34.22 -8.38
N ALA A 40 -7.61 34.78 -7.58
CA ALA A 40 -7.19 34.18 -6.31
C ALA A 40 -8.34 34.16 -5.29
N CYS A 41 -9.11 35.23 -5.15
CA CYS A 41 -10.30 35.27 -4.29
C CYS A 41 -11.37 34.27 -4.74
N LEU A 42 -11.62 34.14 -6.05
CA LEU A 42 -12.53 33.13 -6.60
C LEU A 42 -12.03 31.70 -6.36
N ALA A 43 -10.74 31.45 -6.49
CA ALA A 43 -10.14 30.14 -6.22
C ALA A 43 -10.22 29.77 -4.73
N VAL A 44 -9.96 30.74 -3.84
CA VAL A 44 -10.05 30.57 -2.39
C VAL A 44 -11.52 30.40 -1.96
N ALA A 45 -12.43 31.24 -2.44
CA ALA A 45 -13.86 31.09 -2.17
C ALA A 45 -14.41 29.77 -2.74
N GLY A 46 -13.93 29.35 -3.92
CA GLY A 46 -14.26 28.06 -4.51
C GLY A 46 -13.82 26.88 -3.65
N ARG A 47 -12.59 26.91 -3.11
CA ARG A 47 -12.04 25.82 -2.29
C ARG A 47 -12.50 25.83 -0.83
N ILE A 48 -12.74 26.99 -0.24
CA ILE A 48 -13.07 27.14 1.19
C ILE A 48 -14.57 27.21 1.44
N LEU A 49 -15.33 27.82 0.52
CA LEU A 49 -16.79 27.97 0.70
C LEU A 49 -17.53 26.99 -0.19
N ILE A 50 -17.33 27.04 -1.51
CA ILE A 50 -18.14 26.27 -2.45
C ILE A 50 -17.85 24.76 -2.34
N GLY A 51 -16.59 24.36 -2.23
CA GLY A 51 -16.19 22.95 -2.08
C GLY A 51 -16.83 22.28 -0.86
N PRO A 52 -16.65 22.84 0.35
CA PRO A 52 -17.28 22.31 1.56
C PRO A 52 -18.80 22.39 1.54
N LEU A 53 -19.41 23.45 0.99
CA LEU A 53 -20.87 23.54 0.87
C LEU A 53 -21.43 22.50 -0.12
N ALA A 54 -20.74 22.27 -1.24
CA ALA A 54 -21.12 21.26 -2.22
C ALA A 54 -20.98 19.85 -1.64
N LEU A 55 -19.92 19.58 -0.88
CA LEU A 55 -19.76 18.34 -0.11
C LEU A 55 -20.86 18.19 0.94
N LEU A 56 -21.18 19.25 1.68
CA LEU A 56 -22.24 19.23 2.70
C LEU A 56 -23.62 19.04 2.09
N LEU A 57 -23.91 19.67 0.94
CA LEU A 57 -25.14 19.44 0.17
C LEU A 57 -25.19 18.03 -0.42
N LEU A 58 -24.06 17.47 -0.83
CA LEU A 58 -23.97 16.09 -1.27
C LEU A 58 -24.19 15.13 -0.09
N PHE A 59 -23.65 15.42 1.09
CA PHE A 59 -23.84 14.63 2.31
C PHE A 59 -25.26 14.72 2.89
N CYS A 60 -25.91 15.88 2.82
CA CYS A 60 -27.25 16.08 3.36
C CYS A 60 -28.36 15.80 2.34
N GLY A 61 -28.09 16.01 1.05
CA GLY A 61 -29.05 15.86 -0.04
C GLY A 61 -28.99 14.51 -0.76
N THR A 62 -27.97 13.69 -0.48
CA THR A 62 -27.87 12.31 -0.97
C THR A 62 -27.59 11.37 0.19
N GLU A 63 -27.94 10.10 0.07
CA GLU A 63 -27.61 9.07 1.08
C GLU A 63 -26.11 8.74 1.14
N PHE A 64 -25.22 9.66 0.75
CA PHE A 64 -23.78 9.44 0.71
C PHE A 64 -23.21 9.02 2.07
N LEU A 65 -23.79 9.51 3.18
CA LEU A 65 -23.43 9.09 4.54
C LEU A 65 -24.37 8.04 5.16
N SER A 66 -25.62 7.93 4.68
CA SER A 66 -26.61 7.00 5.24
C SER A 66 -26.66 5.63 4.53
N GLY A 67 -26.07 5.51 3.34
CA GLY A 67 -25.99 4.27 2.56
C GLY A 67 -24.72 4.13 1.71
N GLY A 68 -23.81 5.12 1.70
CA GLY A 68 -22.53 5.01 1.01
C GLY A 68 -21.62 4.00 1.70
N THR A 69 -21.38 2.86 1.05
CA THR A 69 -20.41 1.84 1.45
C THR A 69 -18.96 2.33 1.30
N VAL A 70 -18.59 3.42 1.97
CA VAL A 70 -17.18 3.80 2.20
C VAL A 70 -16.57 2.86 3.26
N LEU A 71 -17.43 2.29 4.12
CA LEU A 71 -17.09 1.29 5.11
C LEU A 71 -17.72 -0.04 4.69
N ILE A 72 -16.88 -1.00 4.30
CA ILE A 72 -17.28 -2.37 4.11
C ILE A 72 -17.36 -2.99 5.51
N LYS A 73 -18.56 -3.11 6.08
CA LYS A 73 -18.77 -3.91 7.30
C LYS A 73 -18.49 -5.39 7.00
N ALA A 74 -18.14 -6.20 7.99
CA ALA A 74 -17.80 -7.62 7.77
C ALA A 74 -18.93 -8.43 7.12
N ASP A 75 -20.19 -8.10 7.43
CA ASP A 75 -21.42 -8.62 6.81
C ASP A 75 -21.63 -8.14 5.36
N ASN A 76 -20.99 -7.03 4.97
CA ASN A 76 -20.99 -6.48 3.61
C ASN A 76 -19.63 -6.68 2.90
N SER A 77 -18.71 -7.48 3.48
CA SER A 77 -17.39 -7.76 2.91
C SER A 77 -17.48 -8.71 1.76
N PHE A 78 -17.60 -8.11 0.58
CA PHE A 78 -17.49 -8.83 -0.66
C PHE A 78 -16.00 -9.01 -1.02
N PHE A 79 -15.67 -10.22 -1.45
CA PHE A 79 -14.34 -10.73 -1.77
C PHE A 79 -13.45 -9.78 -2.53
N ALA A 80 -12.21 -9.63 -2.07
CA ALA A 80 -11.20 -8.74 -2.63
C ALA A 80 -10.22 -9.48 -3.59
N PHE A 81 -10.07 -9.04 -4.86
CA PHE A 81 -9.17 -9.63 -5.90
C PHE A 81 -8.02 -8.73 -6.33
N THR A 82 -6.76 -9.20 -6.31
CA THR A 82 -5.61 -8.42 -6.78
C THR A 82 -5.47 -8.45 -8.31
N GLU A 83 -5.58 -7.31 -9.01
CA GLU A 83 -5.18 -7.19 -10.43
C GLU A 83 -3.63 -7.14 -10.57
N ASN A 84 -3.08 -7.84 -11.57
CA ASN A 84 -1.67 -7.89 -12.01
C ASN A 84 -0.65 -8.64 -11.12
N ASP A 85 0.41 -9.11 -11.79
CA ASP A 85 1.53 -9.94 -11.33
C ASP A 85 2.03 -9.61 -9.90
N LEU A 86 2.13 -10.61 -9.03
CA LEU A 86 2.69 -10.45 -7.67
C LEU A 86 4.21 -10.23 -7.67
N SER A 87 4.88 -10.39 -8.83
CA SER A 87 6.34 -10.35 -9.00
C SER A 87 6.91 -9.09 -9.68
N MET A 88 6.08 -8.17 -10.16
CA MET A 88 6.57 -6.89 -10.66
C MET A 88 6.77 -5.91 -9.49
N ALA A 89 7.96 -5.92 -8.89
CA ALA A 89 8.46 -4.80 -8.10
C ALA A 89 9.23 -3.88 -9.05
N GLY A 90 8.64 -2.72 -9.37
CA GLY A 90 9.34 -1.72 -10.18
C GLY A 90 10.55 -1.23 -9.43
N GLY A 91 11.58 -0.82 -10.16
CA GLY A 91 12.66 -0.07 -9.57
C GLY A 91 12.09 1.12 -8.78
N CYS A 92 12.85 1.58 -7.80
CA CYS A 92 12.58 2.89 -7.22
C CYS A 92 13.87 3.70 -7.16
N THR A 93 13.79 4.93 -7.62
CA THR A 93 14.86 5.91 -7.47
C THR A 93 14.79 6.53 -6.07
N GLY A 94 15.86 6.36 -5.28
CA GLY A 94 15.97 6.98 -3.95
C GLY A 94 15.15 6.33 -2.84
N CYS A 95 14.64 5.11 -3.04
CA CYS A 95 13.92 4.36 -2.00
C CYS A 95 14.80 3.47 -1.12
N LEU A 96 16.08 3.26 -1.48
CA LEU A 96 16.98 2.45 -0.67
C LEU A 96 17.32 3.16 0.63
N GLY A 97 17.28 2.44 1.74
CA GLY A 97 17.55 2.99 3.05
C GLY A 97 17.77 1.93 4.12
N PRO A 98 18.03 2.36 5.37
CA PRO A 98 18.24 1.46 6.49
C PRO A 98 17.09 0.47 6.69
N CYS A 99 17.41 -0.79 6.94
CA CYS A 99 16.42 -1.84 7.09
C CYS A 99 15.44 -1.61 8.24
N LYS A 100 15.86 -0.95 9.32
CA LYS A 100 14.95 -0.57 10.42
C LYS A 100 13.77 0.30 9.99
N ILE A 101 13.91 1.11 8.92
CA ILE A 101 12.79 1.89 8.36
C ILE A 101 11.77 0.96 7.69
N VAL A 102 12.25 -0.04 6.94
CA VAL A 102 11.38 -1.05 6.31
C VAL A 102 10.66 -1.88 7.37
N LEU A 103 11.35 -2.27 8.44
CA LEU A 103 10.74 -2.99 9.58
C LEU A 103 9.65 -2.15 10.26
N LEU A 104 9.92 -0.87 10.51
CA LEU A 104 8.92 0.06 11.06
C LEU A 104 7.70 0.18 10.15
N LYS A 105 7.89 0.24 8.83
CA LYS A 105 6.77 0.29 7.88
C LYS A 105 5.98 -1.03 7.82
N TYR A 106 6.62 -2.16 8.07
CA TYR A 106 5.93 -3.44 8.21
C TYR A 106 5.17 -3.57 9.53
N SER A 107 5.57 -2.88 10.60
CA SER A 107 4.83 -2.91 11.87
C SER A 107 3.42 -2.33 11.74
N LEU A 108 3.12 -1.56 10.68
CA LEU A 108 1.76 -1.13 10.33
C LEU A 108 0.76 -2.28 10.17
N PHE A 109 1.23 -3.46 9.75
CA PHE A 109 0.35 -4.62 9.60
C PHE A 109 -0.18 -5.08 10.96
N ASN A 110 0.62 -4.96 12.03
CA ASN A 110 0.21 -5.26 13.40
C ASN A 110 -0.59 -6.58 13.53
N GLY A 111 -0.08 -7.66 12.91
CA GLY A 111 -0.73 -8.98 12.87
C GLY A 111 -1.89 -9.14 11.87
N SER A 112 -2.34 -8.07 11.22
CA SER A 112 -3.39 -8.11 10.20
C SER A 112 -2.85 -8.65 8.87
N ALA A 113 -3.72 -9.33 8.10
CA ALA A 113 -3.35 -9.90 6.80
C ALA A 113 -3.23 -8.86 5.67
N PHE A 114 -3.80 -7.67 5.86
CA PHE A 114 -3.70 -6.53 4.96
C PHE A 114 -3.80 -5.22 5.74
N VAL A 115 -3.34 -4.15 5.11
CA VAL A 115 -3.53 -2.77 5.58
C VAL A 115 -4.26 -1.96 4.51
N ASN A 116 -4.96 -0.91 4.93
CA ASN A 116 -5.57 0.00 3.98
C ASN A 116 -4.46 0.76 3.21
N SER A 117 -4.72 1.06 1.94
CA SER A 117 -3.73 1.76 1.13
C SER A 117 -3.46 3.21 1.53
N PRO A 118 -4.43 4.02 1.99
CA PRO A 118 -4.16 5.40 2.41
C PRO A 118 -3.11 5.52 3.52
N ASP A 119 -3.24 4.75 4.60
CA ASP A 119 -2.31 4.77 5.73
C ASP A 119 -0.94 4.24 5.30
N PHE A 120 -0.94 3.14 4.55
CA PHE A 120 0.30 2.60 4.00
C PHE A 120 1.00 3.61 3.09
N LYS A 121 0.29 4.29 2.19
CA LYS A 121 0.86 5.30 1.29
C LYS A 121 1.40 6.51 2.04
N ALA A 122 0.66 7.00 3.04
CA ALA A 122 1.07 8.15 3.85
C ALA A 122 2.38 7.88 4.57
N PHE A 123 2.53 6.67 5.12
CA PHE A 123 3.73 6.29 5.87
C PHE A 123 4.88 5.84 4.97
N VAL A 124 4.60 5.00 3.97
CA VAL A 124 5.60 4.45 3.06
C VAL A 124 6.14 5.52 2.11
N GLY A 125 5.34 6.52 1.76
CA GLY A 125 5.77 7.65 0.93
C GLY A 125 6.82 8.57 1.59
N LEU A 126 7.07 8.42 2.89
CA LEU A 126 8.20 9.07 3.55
C LEU A 126 9.52 8.49 3.04
N GLY A 127 10.49 9.36 2.76
CA GLY A 127 11.80 8.97 2.24
C GLY A 127 12.65 8.18 3.25
N PRO A 128 13.83 7.70 2.86
CA PRO A 128 14.68 6.83 3.69
C PRO A 128 15.46 7.57 4.80
N THR A 129 15.08 8.80 5.16
CA THR A 129 15.78 9.60 6.16
C THR A 129 15.29 9.27 7.57
N GLU A 130 16.18 8.77 8.42
CA GLU A 130 15.83 8.30 9.78
C GLU A 130 15.13 9.34 10.65
N SER A 131 15.49 10.62 10.54
CA SER A 131 14.89 11.70 11.34
C SER A 131 13.40 11.94 11.04
N LEU A 132 12.85 11.30 10.01
CA LEU A 132 11.42 11.33 9.69
C LEU A 132 10.59 10.34 10.52
N TYR A 133 11.25 9.47 11.30
CA TYR A 133 10.60 8.33 11.94
C TYR A 133 10.82 8.33 13.45
N ASP A 134 9.80 7.87 14.16
CA ASP A 134 9.92 7.45 15.55
C ASP A 134 10.04 5.92 15.59
N PHE A 135 11.18 5.44 16.06
CA PHE A 135 11.48 4.01 16.15
C PHE A 135 11.03 3.37 17.47
N GLY A 136 10.43 4.13 18.40
CA GLY A 136 9.96 3.60 19.69
C GLY A 136 8.85 2.54 19.57
N VAL A 137 8.26 2.38 18.38
CA VAL A 137 7.29 1.31 18.07
C VAL A 137 7.98 -0.05 17.87
N LEU A 138 9.25 -0.06 17.49
CA LEU A 138 10.03 -1.29 17.33
C LEU A 138 10.66 -1.68 18.67
N SER A 139 10.74 -2.98 18.92
CA SER A 139 11.50 -3.50 20.05
C SER A 139 13.01 -3.40 19.78
N ASP A 140 13.82 -3.48 20.83
CA ASP A 140 15.28 -3.50 20.71
C ASP A 140 15.76 -4.67 19.83
N GLU A 141 15.08 -5.82 19.90
CA GLU A 141 15.37 -6.97 19.04
C GLU A 141 15.02 -6.71 17.57
N ALA A 142 13.94 -5.98 17.30
CA ALA A 142 13.58 -5.59 15.94
C ALA A 142 14.56 -4.55 15.36
N LEU A 143 15.07 -3.64 16.20
CA LEU A 143 16.13 -2.70 15.81
C LEU A 143 17.44 -3.44 15.52
N ALA A 144 17.85 -4.36 16.38
CA ALA A 144 19.02 -5.20 16.19
C ALA A 144 18.90 -6.08 14.94
N LEU A 145 17.71 -6.59 14.62
CA LEU A 145 17.45 -7.30 13.37
C LEU A 145 17.65 -6.38 12.16
N GLY A 146 17.18 -5.13 12.23
CA GLY A 146 17.42 -4.13 11.18
C GLY A 146 18.91 -3.91 10.92
N GLU A 147 19.71 -3.71 11.96
CA GLU A 147 21.16 -3.54 11.84
C GLU A 147 21.85 -4.80 11.28
N ALA A 148 21.41 -5.99 11.67
CA ALA A 148 21.94 -7.25 11.16
C ALA A 148 21.64 -7.43 9.65
N LEU A 149 20.46 -7.03 9.19
CA LEU A 149 20.09 -7.03 7.77
C LEU A 149 20.94 -6.05 6.96
N ASP A 150 21.15 -4.83 7.48
CA ASP A 150 22.03 -3.85 6.83
C ASP A 150 23.47 -4.40 6.73
N ALA A 151 23.96 -5.07 7.78
CA ALA A 151 25.30 -5.65 7.82
C ALA A 151 25.49 -6.87 6.90
N SER A 152 24.42 -7.64 6.63
CA SER A 152 24.48 -8.81 5.75
C SER A 152 24.42 -8.46 4.26
N GLY A 153 24.09 -7.21 3.93
CA GLY A 153 23.85 -6.76 2.55
C GLY A 153 22.45 -7.09 2.04
N ALA A 154 21.48 -7.29 2.95
CA ALA A 154 20.07 -7.27 2.59
C ALA A 154 19.70 -5.92 1.97
N ILE A 155 18.75 -5.95 1.02
CA ILE A 155 18.29 -4.75 0.33
C ILE A 155 16.96 -4.34 0.95
N CYS A 156 16.93 -3.13 1.49
CA CYS A 156 15.73 -2.55 2.10
C CYS A 156 15.30 -1.33 1.28
N GLN A 157 14.12 -1.45 0.67
CA GLN A 157 13.56 -0.45 -0.23
C GLN A 157 12.19 0.00 0.29
N SER A 158 11.98 1.31 0.33
CA SER A 158 10.69 1.86 0.73
C SER A 158 10.37 3.19 0.05
N GLY A 159 9.17 3.30 -0.49
CA GLY A 159 8.68 4.50 -1.18
C GLY A 159 7.85 4.16 -2.41
N ASN A 160 7.69 5.13 -3.30
CA ASN A 160 6.93 4.96 -4.54
C ASN A 160 7.83 4.38 -5.63
N ASN A 161 7.44 3.23 -6.18
CA ASN A 161 8.13 2.64 -7.33
C ASN A 161 7.91 3.49 -8.60
N GLU A 162 8.66 3.17 -9.66
CA GLU A 162 8.60 3.83 -10.97
C GLU A 162 7.21 3.84 -11.62
N TRP A 163 6.29 2.99 -11.15
CA TRP A 163 4.90 2.94 -11.60
C TRP A 163 3.94 3.69 -10.66
N GLY A 164 4.48 4.47 -9.71
CA GLY A 164 3.71 5.30 -8.79
C GLY A 164 3.02 4.53 -7.66
N SER A 165 3.31 3.24 -7.49
CA SER A 165 2.76 2.42 -6.40
C SER A 165 3.65 2.50 -5.17
N ALA A 166 3.06 2.72 -4.00
CA ALA A 166 3.79 2.64 -2.75
C ALA A 166 4.18 1.19 -2.46
N THR A 167 5.46 0.99 -2.19
CA THR A 167 6.11 -0.31 -1.99
C THR A 167 7.00 -0.27 -0.75
N ASN A 168 6.98 -1.35 0.01
CA ASN A 168 7.93 -1.63 1.07
C ASN A 168 8.49 -3.01 0.78
N VAL A 169 9.82 -3.16 0.70
CA VAL A 169 10.49 -4.39 0.26
C VAL A 169 11.69 -4.66 1.16
N VAL A 170 11.83 -5.92 1.56
CA VAL A 170 13.08 -6.46 2.09
C VAL A 170 13.50 -7.65 1.21
N THR A 171 14.74 -7.63 0.76
CA THR A 171 15.34 -8.70 -0.06
C THR A 171 16.59 -9.22 0.64
N GLY A 172 16.64 -10.51 0.93
CA GLY A 172 17.75 -11.15 1.63
C GLY A 172 17.77 -12.65 1.37
N THR A 173 18.36 -13.40 2.28
CA THR A 173 18.22 -14.86 2.34
C THR A 173 16.80 -15.24 2.79
N ALA A 174 16.40 -16.50 2.51
CA ALA A 174 15.11 -17.02 2.98
C ALA A 174 14.98 -16.92 4.52
N GLN A 175 16.07 -17.18 5.23
CA GLN A 175 16.10 -17.12 6.70
C GLN A 175 15.93 -15.69 7.22
N GLU A 176 16.56 -14.70 6.59
CA GLU A 176 16.41 -13.30 6.96
C GLU A 176 14.97 -12.81 6.78
N VAL A 177 14.34 -13.14 5.66
CA VAL A 177 12.92 -12.82 5.42
C VAL A 177 12.03 -13.50 6.47
N MET A 178 12.31 -14.77 6.80
CA MET A 178 11.58 -15.50 7.85
C MET A 178 11.73 -14.83 9.22
N ASN A 179 12.93 -14.33 9.54
CA ASN A 179 13.20 -13.63 10.79
C ASN A 179 12.38 -12.34 10.89
N VAL A 180 12.27 -11.57 9.80
CA VAL A 180 11.43 -10.35 9.75
C VAL A 180 9.97 -10.69 10.04
N ILE A 181 9.44 -11.71 9.35
CA ILE A 181 8.04 -12.12 9.51
C ILE A 181 7.74 -12.53 10.95
N LYS A 182 8.62 -13.34 11.54
CA LYS A 182 8.46 -13.81 12.93
C LYS A 182 8.64 -12.69 13.95
N MET A 183 9.66 -11.84 13.78
CA MET A 183 9.96 -10.73 14.70
C MET A 183 8.79 -9.74 14.80
N LEU A 184 8.17 -9.42 13.66
CA LEU A 184 7.07 -8.47 13.59
C LEU A 184 5.68 -9.11 13.64
N ASN A 185 5.62 -10.44 13.83
CA ASN A 185 4.39 -11.22 13.84
C ASN A 185 3.49 -10.91 12.62
N LEU A 186 4.08 -10.88 11.42
CA LEU A 186 3.36 -10.53 10.19
C LEU A 186 2.48 -11.69 9.72
N SER A 187 1.23 -11.38 9.34
CA SER A 187 0.31 -12.37 8.80
C SER A 187 0.57 -12.59 7.30
N VAL A 188 1.58 -13.39 6.99
CA VAL A 188 1.86 -13.88 5.63
C VAL A 188 1.03 -15.15 5.35
N ALA A 189 0.62 -15.37 4.10
CA ALA A 189 -0.19 -16.54 3.76
C ALA A 189 0.54 -17.84 4.12
N PRO A 190 -0.12 -18.84 4.73
CA PRO A 190 0.51 -20.09 5.17
C PRO A 190 1.28 -20.81 4.06
N GLN A 191 0.76 -20.75 2.83
CA GLN A 191 1.42 -21.32 1.67
C GLN A 191 2.77 -20.65 1.38
N MET A 192 2.85 -19.32 1.46
CA MET A 192 4.10 -18.58 1.26
C MET A 192 5.08 -18.80 2.42
N MET A 193 4.57 -18.96 3.64
CA MET A 193 5.40 -19.35 4.79
C MET A 193 6.04 -20.71 4.57
N ARG A 194 5.26 -21.69 4.10
CA ARG A 194 5.79 -23.02 3.80
C ARG A 194 6.74 -23.01 2.60
N GLU A 195 6.49 -22.19 1.58
CA GLU A 195 7.43 -21.99 0.49
C GLU A 195 8.78 -21.44 1.00
N LEU A 196 8.73 -20.48 1.93
CA LEU A 196 9.92 -19.90 2.55
C LEU A 196 10.69 -20.91 3.41
N GLU A 197 10.00 -21.74 4.20
CA GLU A 197 10.62 -22.83 4.98
C GLU A 197 11.37 -23.81 4.10
N VAL A 198 10.72 -24.27 3.01
CA VAL A 198 11.37 -25.17 2.05
C VAL A 198 12.54 -24.47 1.36
N GLY A 199 12.44 -23.16 1.10
CA GLY A 199 13.54 -22.33 0.61
C GLY A 199 14.74 -22.29 1.55
N ILE A 200 14.53 -22.31 2.87
CA ILE A 200 15.59 -22.40 3.88
C ILE A 200 16.21 -23.80 3.86
N GLU A 201 15.39 -24.85 3.89
CA GLU A 201 15.82 -26.25 3.87
C GLU A 201 16.64 -26.60 2.61
N GLN A 202 16.38 -25.91 1.50
CA GLN A 202 16.95 -26.19 0.18
C GLN A 202 17.82 -25.05 -0.36
N ALA A 203 18.33 -24.16 0.50
CA ALA A 203 19.07 -22.97 0.09
C ALA A 203 20.27 -23.26 -0.85
N GLU A 204 20.91 -24.43 -0.70
CA GLU A 204 22.03 -24.85 -1.55
C GLU A 204 21.63 -25.40 -2.92
N LYS A 205 20.39 -25.89 -3.07
CA LYS A 205 19.90 -26.47 -4.33
C LYS A 205 19.53 -25.42 -5.35
N CYS A 206 19.01 -24.28 -4.89
CA CYS A 206 18.61 -23.16 -5.73
C CYS A 206 19.00 -21.86 -5.03
N VAL A 207 20.22 -21.39 -5.30
CA VAL A 207 20.76 -20.19 -4.69
C VAL A 207 20.07 -18.98 -5.31
N THR A 208 19.25 -18.33 -4.49
CA THR A 208 18.46 -17.15 -4.87
C THR A 208 18.22 -16.29 -3.63
N LYS A 209 18.03 -14.98 -3.83
CA LYS A 209 17.51 -14.14 -2.75
C LYS A 209 15.99 -14.32 -2.66
N TRP A 210 15.45 -13.94 -1.52
CA TRP A 210 14.03 -13.94 -1.22
C TRP A 210 13.58 -12.53 -0.93
N ASN A 211 12.43 -12.19 -1.47
CA ASN A 211 11.77 -10.92 -1.31
C ASN A 211 10.56 -11.10 -0.41
N MET A 212 10.35 -10.15 0.47
CA MET A 212 9.04 -9.85 1.01
C MET A 212 8.66 -8.43 0.58
N ILE A 213 7.49 -8.28 -0.03
CA ILE A 213 6.96 -7.01 -0.52
C ILE A 213 5.55 -6.76 -0.01
N GLY A 214 5.33 -5.56 0.52
CA GLY A 214 4.02 -4.93 0.62
C GLY A 214 3.86 -3.90 -0.50
N ILE A 215 2.83 -4.05 -1.32
CA ILE A 215 2.53 -3.13 -2.43
C ILE A 215 1.05 -2.77 -2.46
N THR A 216 0.75 -1.50 -2.71
CA THR A 216 -0.64 -1.06 -2.91
C THR A 216 -1.24 -1.71 -4.16
N ARG A 217 -2.39 -2.36 -3.99
CA ARG A 217 -3.18 -2.96 -5.07
C ARG A 217 -4.63 -2.53 -4.98
N LEU A 218 -5.33 -2.64 -6.11
CA LEU A 218 -6.78 -2.58 -6.15
C LEU A 218 -7.33 -3.99 -6.00
N PHE A 219 -8.12 -4.17 -4.96
CA PHE A 219 -8.86 -5.37 -4.73
C PHE A 219 -10.28 -5.20 -5.29
N GLN A 220 -10.68 -6.03 -6.25
CA GLN A 220 -12.07 -5.98 -6.75
C GLN A 220 -13.01 -6.73 -5.82
N TYR A 221 -14.28 -6.32 -5.72
CA TYR A 221 -15.31 -7.07 -4.99
C TYR A 221 -16.71 -6.97 -5.60
N PRO A 222 -17.54 -8.04 -5.55
CA PRO A 222 -18.90 -7.98 -6.07
C PRO A 222 -19.74 -6.99 -5.26
N THR A 223 -20.47 -6.06 -5.89
CA THR A 223 -21.36 -5.15 -5.17
C THR A 223 -22.75 -5.73 -4.93
N THR A 224 -23.11 -6.78 -5.67
CA THR A 224 -24.36 -7.52 -5.56
C THR A 224 -24.08 -8.95 -5.98
N ALA A 225 -24.66 -9.92 -5.28
CA ALA A 225 -24.50 -11.33 -5.63
C ALA A 225 -25.06 -11.60 -7.04
N GLY A 226 -24.31 -12.36 -7.84
CA GLY A 226 -24.69 -12.67 -9.23
C GLY A 226 -24.67 -11.48 -10.21
N ASP A 227 -24.01 -10.36 -9.87
CA ASP A 227 -23.71 -9.25 -10.79
C ASP A 227 -22.21 -9.23 -11.14
N ALA A 228 -21.89 -8.96 -12.41
CA ALA A 228 -20.51 -8.78 -12.87
C ALA A 228 -19.95 -7.38 -12.52
N LYS A 229 -20.76 -6.48 -11.95
CA LYS A 229 -20.31 -5.18 -11.46
C LYS A 229 -19.52 -5.33 -10.17
N PHE A 230 -18.21 -5.14 -10.28
CA PHE A 230 -17.30 -5.18 -9.15
C PHE A 230 -16.87 -3.76 -8.81
N ALA A 231 -16.91 -3.43 -7.53
CA ALA A 231 -16.25 -2.24 -7.00
C ALA A 231 -14.78 -2.57 -6.71
N LYS A 232 -13.98 -1.54 -6.42
CA LYS A 232 -12.55 -1.70 -6.13
C LYS A 232 -12.21 -1.01 -4.81
N ILE A 233 -11.45 -1.67 -3.96
CA ILE A 233 -10.91 -1.13 -2.71
C ILE A 233 -9.38 -1.19 -2.74
N PRO A 234 -8.67 -0.08 -2.44
CA PRO A 234 -7.23 -0.09 -2.41
C PRO A 234 -6.74 -0.66 -1.07
N ALA A 235 -5.97 -1.75 -1.11
CA ALA A 235 -5.37 -2.37 0.08
C ALA A 235 -3.96 -2.89 -0.23
N VAL A 236 -3.25 -3.34 0.79
CA VAL A 236 -1.89 -3.86 0.71
C VAL A 236 -1.86 -5.19 1.41
N ASP A 237 -1.41 -6.24 0.72
CA ASP A 237 -1.06 -7.51 1.33
C ASP A 237 0.44 -7.78 1.18
N LEU A 238 0.92 -8.76 1.96
CA LEU A 238 2.32 -9.18 1.91
C LEU A 238 2.49 -10.34 0.93
N ASN A 239 3.54 -10.26 0.12
CA ASN A 239 3.96 -11.30 -0.80
C ASN A 239 5.38 -11.71 -0.50
N VAL A 240 5.64 -13.01 -0.48
CA VAL A 240 6.97 -13.58 -0.26
C VAL A 240 7.34 -14.50 -1.42
N PHE A 241 8.51 -14.30 -2.00
CA PHE A 241 8.94 -15.07 -3.17
C PHE A 241 10.45 -15.00 -3.44
N PRO A 242 11.03 -16.03 -4.08
CA PRO A 242 12.42 -15.97 -4.54
C PRO A 242 12.57 -15.04 -5.75
N ASP A 243 13.75 -14.42 -5.90
CA ASP A 243 14.13 -13.65 -7.09
C ASP A 243 14.09 -14.50 -8.36
N TYR A 244 14.55 -15.73 -8.25
CA TYR A 244 14.49 -16.71 -9.33
C TYR A 244 13.21 -17.52 -9.17
N THR A 245 12.22 -17.24 -9.99
CA THR A 245 10.89 -17.86 -9.91
C THR A 245 10.96 -19.39 -10.05
N GLU A 246 11.94 -19.91 -10.80
CA GLU A 246 12.21 -21.34 -10.90
C GLU A 246 12.66 -21.99 -9.58
N CYS A 247 13.14 -21.20 -8.61
CA CYS A 247 13.48 -21.66 -7.27
C CYS A 247 12.26 -21.71 -6.34
N ARG A 248 11.07 -21.26 -6.76
CA ARG A 248 9.88 -21.33 -5.91
C ARG A 248 9.47 -22.79 -5.71
N PRO A 249 9.46 -23.30 -4.47
CA PRO A 249 9.09 -24.69 -4.23
C PRO A 249 7.61 -24.93 -4.49
N VAL A 250 7.29 -26.16 -4.93
CA VAL A 250 5.90 -26.59 -5.11
C VAL A 250 5.33 -26.93 -3.73
N VAL A 251 4.39 -26.11 -3.27
CA VAL A 251 3.68 -26.31 -2.01
C VAL A 251 2.19 -26.44 -2.29
N ALA A 252 1.60 -27.55 -1.85
CA ALA A 252 0.16 -27.76 -1.91
C ALA A 252 -0.56 -26.77 -0.98
N ASN A 253 -1.61 -26.12 -1.48
CA ASN A 253 -2.38 -25.15 -0.73
C ASN A 253 -3.72 -25.76 -0.29
N ASP A 254 -3.67 -26.77 0.57
CA ASP A 254 -4.83 -27.51 1.05
C ASP A 254 -4.97 -27.41 2.58
N ASP A 255 -5.92 -28.14 3.14
CA ASP A 255 -6.24 -28.11 4.58
C ASP A 255 -5.12 -28.69 5.47
N SER A 256 -4.05 -29.26 4.90
CA SER A 256 -2.87 -29.68 5.67
C SER A 256 -2.01 -28.50 6.14
N LEU A 257 -2.12 -27.33 5.50
CA LEU A 257 -1.41 -26.11 5.90
C LEU A 257 -2.17 -25.30 6.95
N VAL A 258 -3.47 -25.13 6.74
CA VAL A 258 -4.36 -24.37 7.62
C VAL A 258 -5.78 -24.86 7.41
N GLY A 259 -6.51 -25.08 8.50
CA GLY A 259 -7.90 -25.49 8.43
C GLY A 259 -8.80 -24.36 7.93
N SER A 260 -10.07 -24.70 7.70
CA SER A 260 -11.06 -23.72 7.28
C SER A 260 -12.30 -23.74 8.18
N LYS A 261 -12.92 -22.56 8.37
CA LYS A 261 -14.19 -22.40 9.06
C LYS A 261 -15.17 -21.60 8.23
N LEU A 262 -16.46 -21.91 8.38
CA LEU A 262 -17.54 -21.19 7.72
C LEU A 262 -17.61 -19.76 8.26
N ALA A 263 -17.49 -18.78 7.37
CA ALA A 263 -17.58 -17.36 7.67
C ALA A 263 -18.94 -16.77 7.29
N LEU A 264 -19.50 -17.22 6.16
CA LEU A 264 -20.79 -16.78 5.64
C LEU A 264 -21.50 -17.95 4.95
N ALA A 265 -22.74 -18.23 5.34
CA ALA A 265 -23.58 -19.19 4.62
C ALA A 265 -24.19 -18.54 3.37
N THR A 266 -24.04 -19.19 2.21
CA THR A 266 -24.57 -18.67 0.94
C THR A 266 -25.94 -19.24 0.56
N ASN A 267 -26.46 -20.20 1.35
CA ASN A 267 -27.81 -20.77 1.17
C ASN A 267 -28.12 -21.27 -0.26
N GLY A 268 -27.12 -21.81 -0.96
CA GLY A 268 -27.24 -22.29 -2.34
C GLY A 268 -26.80 -21.30 -3.41
N GLU A 269 -26.52 -20.04 -3.05
CA GLU A 269 -26.08 -19.01 -3.98
C GLU A 269 -24.60 -19.15 -4.35
N ASP A 270 -24.29 -19.08 -5.65
CA ASP A 270 -22.92 -19.01 -6.14
C ASP A 270 -22.51 -17.55 -6.33
N LEU A 271 -21.76 -17.02 -5.36
CA LEU A 271 -21.25 -15.65 -5.34
C LEU A 271 -20.28 -15.34 -6.49
N LEU A 272 -19.72 -16.37 -7.14
CA LEU A 272 -18.76 -16.23 -8.24
C LEU A 272 -19.33 -16.71 -9.58
N SER A 273 -20.65 -16.94 -9.66
CA SER A 273 -21.35 -17.30 -10.90
C SER A 273 -21.24 -16.25 -12.01
N LYS A 274 -21.07 -14.97 -11.63
CA LYS A 274 -20.74 -13.88 -12.54
C LYS A 274 -19.56 -13.08 -11.98
N VAL A 275 -18.45 -13.10 -12.69
CA VAL A 275 -17.26 -12.31 -12.37
C VAL A 275 -16.75 -11.60 -13.63
N PRO A 276 -16.07 -10.46 -13.49
CA PRO A 276 -15.30 -9.86 -14.57
C PRO A 276 -14.34 -10.88 -15.20
N GLU A 277 -14.21 -10.85 -16.53
CA GLU A 277 -13.35 -11.76 -17.30
C GLU A 277 -11.91 -11.80 -16.77
N ILE A 278 -11.38 -10.65 -16.36
CA ILE A 278 -10.03 -10.52 -15.79
C ILE A 278 -9.81 -11.45 -14.59
N LEU A 279 -10.85 -11.73 -13.80
CA LEU A 279 -10.74 -12.61 -12.63
C LEU A 279 -10.66 -14.08 -13.01
N THR A 280 -11.00 -14.46 -14.23
CA THR A 280 -10.90 -15.85 -14.72
C THR A 280 -9.53 -16.18 -15.31
N LEU A 281 -8.62 -15.21 -15.39
CA LEU A 281 -7.31 -15.37 -16.02
C LEU A 281 -6.21 -15.82 -15.05
N PHE A 282 -6.48 -15.85 -13.75
CA PHE A 282 -5.44 -16.03 -12.74
C PHE A 282 -5.70 -17.24 -11.83
N PRO A 283 -4.63 -17.87 -11.32
CA PRO A 283 -4.76 -18.94 -10.36
C PRO A 283 -5.02 -18.39 -8.94
N TYR A 284 -6.01 -18.95 -8.24
CA TYR A 284 -6.35 -18.55 -6.87
C TYR A 284 -5.88 -19.55 -5.82
N SER A 285 -5.66 -19.03 -4.61
CA SER A 285 -5.30 -19.77 -3.39
C SER A 285 -6.51 -20.30 -2.61
N PHE A 286 -7.69 -20.33 -3.23
CA PHE A 286 -8.91 -20.85 -2.63
C PHE A 286 -9.71 -21.67 -3.63
N THR A 287 -10.45 -22.67 -3.16
CA THR A 287 -11.34 -23.46 -4.00
C THR A 287 -12.58 -22.64 -4.35
N SER A 288 -13.00 -22.67 -5.61
CA SER A 288 -14.20 -21.95 -6.04
C SER A 288 -14.92 -22.60 -7.22
N SER A 289 -16.05 -22.02 -7.62
CA SER A 289 -16.78 -22.34 -8.85
C SER A 289 -16.12 -21.81 -10.12
N LEU A 290 -15.10 -20.94 -10.01
CA LEU A 290 -14.35 -20.44 -11.16
C LEU A 290 -13.56 -21.58 -11.82
N THR A 291 -13.45 -21.53 -13.15
CA THR A 291 -12.62 -22.48 -13.91
C THR A 291 -11.18 -22.44 -13.37
N PRO A 292 -10.61 -23.58 -12.94
CA PRO A 292 -9.25 -23.61 -12.43
C PRO A 292 -8.23 -23.18 -13.49
N VAL A 293 -7.40 -22.20 -13.15
CA VAL A 293 -6.26 -21.78 -13.95
C VAL A 293 -5.00 -22.42 -13.38
N SER A 294 -4.18 -23.02 -14.24
CA SER A 294 -2.88 -23.55 -13.83
C SER A 294 -1.95 -22.41 -13.45
N ARG A 295 -1.32 -22.51 -12.27
CA ARG A 295 -0.20 -21.63 -11.91
C ARG A 295 1.14 -22.04 -12.51
N VAL A 296 1.21 -23.22 -13.13
CA VAL A 296 2.44 -23.68 -13.81
C VAL A 296 2.43 -23.07 -15.20
N VAL A 297 3.46 -22.28 -15.51
CA VAL A 297 3.62 -21.63 -16.81
C VAL A 297 4.95 -21.99 -17.43
N SER A 298 4.98 -22.05 -18.77
CA SER A 298 6.21 -22.28 -19.52
C SER A 298 7.19 -21.12 -19.32
N ALA A 299 8.47 -21.44 -19.16
CA ALA A 299 9.53 -20.46 -19.01
C ALA A 299 10.72 -20.79 -19.91
N SER A 300 11.45 -19.74 -20.29
CA SER A 300 12.71 -19.82 -21.02
C SER A 300 13.73 -18.89 -20.37
N ASN A 301 15.02 -19.14 -20.60
CA ASN A 301 16.13 -18.35 -20.05
C ASN A 301 16.17 -18.29 -18.50
N THR A 302 15.74 -19.36 -17.82
CA THR A 302 15.87 -19.50 -16.37
C THR A 302 17.33 -19.74 -15.97
N ASN A 303 17.73 -19.33 -14.78
CA ASN A 303 19.12 -19.47 -14.29
C ASN A 303 19.50 -20.94 -14.07
N TYR A 304 18.54 -21.77 -13.68
CA TYR A 304 18.74 -23.19 -13.39
C TYR A 304 18.17 -24.12 -14.48
N GLY A 305 17.81 -23.59 -15.65
CA GLY A 305 17.36 -24.40 -16.80
C GLY A 305 15.99 -25.03 -16.67
N ALA A 306 15.15 -24.57 -15.74
CA ALA A 306 13.76 -24.98 -15.63
C ALA A 306 12.96 -24.56 -16.88
N SER A 307 12.17 -25.50 -17.44
CA SER A 307 11.27 -25.25 -18.57
C SER A 307 9.91 -24.68 -18.17
N THR A 308 9.63 -24.65 -16.86
CA THR A 308 8.39 -24.12 -16.28
C THR A 308 8.68 -23.45 -14.95
N VAL A 309 7.87 -22.45 -14.60
CA VAL A 309 7.91 -21.77 -13.29
C VAL A 309 6.52 -21.73 -12.66
N LEU A 310 6.47 -21.38 -11.38
CA LEU A 310 5.24 -21.25 -10.63
C LEU A 310 4.84 -19.78 -10.50
N GLU A 311 3.74 -19.41 -11.16
CA GLU A 311 3.05 -18.18 -10.89
C GLU A 311 2.54 -18.15 -9.44
N PRO A 312 2.47 -16.95 -8.86
CA PRO A 312 1.96 -16.77 -7.51
C PRO A 312 0.43 -16.95 -7.49
N LEU A 313 -0.10 -17.50 -6.40
CA LEU A 313 -1.55 -17.64 -6.24
C LEU A 313 -2.15 -16.32 -5.73
N LEU A 314 -3.17 -15.84 -6.43
CA LEU A 314 -3.97 -14.72 -5.96
C LEU A 314 -4.79 -15.13 -4.72
N ARG A 315 -4.96 -14.19 -3.81
CA ARG A 315 -5.72 -14.39 -2.57
C ARG A 315 -7.01 -13.59 -2.61
N ALA A 316 -7.99 -14.07 -1.86
CA ALA A 316 -9.18 -13.31 -1.53
C ALA A 316 -9.33 -13.21 -0.02
N TYR A 317 -10.08 -12.20 0.41
CA TYR A 317 -10.26 -11.86 1.82
C TYR A 317 -11.74 -11.67 2.13
N TYR A 318 -12.16 -12.14 3.31
CA TYR A 318 -13.48 -11.94 3.88
C TYR A 318 -13.34 -11.60 5.37
N GLY A 319 -13.91 -10.48 5.82
CA GLY A 319 -13.86 -10.11 7.24
C GLY A 319 -12.44 -9.95 7.79
N ALA A 320 -11.53 -9.48 6.94
CA ALA A 320 -10.10 -9.39 7.16
C ALA A 320 -9.29 -10.72 7.18
N CYS A 321 -9.94 -11.85 6.93
CA CYS A 321 -9.32 -13.16 6.92
C CYS A 321 -9.11 -13.67 5.50
N ARG A 322 -8.04 -14.45 5.27
CA ARG A 322 -7.81 -15.11 3.98
C ARG A 322 -8.86 -16.18 3.74
N VAL A 323 -9.38 -16.21 2.53
CA VAL A 323 -10.39 -17.15 2.06
C VAL A 323 -9.72 -18.48 1.69
N ARG A 324 -10.40 -19.58 2.03
CA ARG A 324 -10.00 -20.96 1.71
C ARG A 324 -10.92 -21.61 0.69
N ALA A 325 -12.22 -21.30 0.75
CA ALA A 325 -13.18 -21.76 -0.24
C ALA A 325 -14.37 -20.80 -0.41
N VAL A 326 -14.93 -20.76 -1.62
CA VAL A 326 -16.18 -20.07 -1.96
C VAL A 326 -17.04 -20.99 -2.79
N ASN A 327 -18.19 -21.40 -2.28
CA ASN A 327 -19.10 -22.27 -3.00
C ASN A 327 -20.56 -22.00 -2.61
N THR A 328 -21.48 -22.81 -3.13
CA THR A 328 -22.92 -22.71 -2.86
C THR A 328 -23.32 -23.03 -1.42
N THR A 329 -22.42 -23.57 -0.60
CA THR A 329 -22.66 -23.79 0.84
C THR A 329 -22.20 -22.61 1.67
N GLY A 330 -21.12 -21.94 1.28
CA GLY A 330 -20.63 -20.78 2.00
C GLY A 330 -19.29 -20.22 1.53
N VAL A 331 -18.89 -19.17 2.24
CA VAL A 331 -17.55 -18.59 2.26
C VAL A 331 -16.81 -19.17 3.46
N TYR A 332 -15.63 -19.74 3.20
CA TYR A 332 -14.78 -20.34 4.23
C TYR A 332 -13.48 -19.56 4.32
N ILE A 333 -13.05 -19.27 5.54
CA ILE A 333 -11.81 -18.57 5.87
C ILE A 333 -10.88 -19.47 6.68
N GLU A 334 -9.63 -19.04 6.87
CA GLU A 334 -8.68 -19.69 7.80
C GLU A 334 -9.30 -19.87 9.21
N ASP A 335 -9.22 -21.08 9.75
CA ASP A 335 -9.80 -21.42 11.06
C ASP A 335 -9.17 -20.65 12.23
N THR A 336 -7.89 -20.31 12.10
CA THR A 336 -7.10 -19.51 13.03
C THR A 336 -7.43 -18.00 13.00
N CYS A 337 -8.17 -17.52 12.01
CA CYS A 337 -8.45 -16.10 11.84
C CYS A 337 -9.81 -15.69 12.41
N GLU A 338 -9.85 -14.65 13.24
CA GLU A 338 -11.10 -14.11 13.76
C GLU A 338 -11.59 -12.92 12.93
N ILE A 339 -12.87 -12.95 12.54
CA ILE A 339 -13.47 -11.91 11.72
C ILE A 339 -13.49 -10.60 12.52
N SER A 340 -12.79 -9.59 12.03
CA SER A 340 -12.90 -8.26 12.59
C SER A 340 -14.09 -7.54 11.96
N GLY A 341 -15.08 -7.13 12.76
CA GLY A 341 -16.22 -6.31 12.32
C GLY A 341 -15.83 -4.92 11.78
N ASN A 342 -14.58 -4.51 12.00
CA ASN A 342 -13.99 -3.27 11.56
C ASN A 342 -13.03 -3.53 10.40
N LEU A 343 -13.54 -3.62 9.17
CA LEU A 343 -12.76 -3.07 8.07
C LEU A 343 -12.81 -1.54 8.24
N ARG A 344 -12.03 -1.03 9.20
CA ARG A 344 -11.80 0.41 9.35
C ARG A 344 -10.91 0.84 8.20
N VAL A 345 -11.55 1.11 7.07
CA VAL A 345 -11.04 2.10 6.13
C VAL A 345 -11.33 3.45 6.80
N ASP A 346 -10.56 3.78 7.83
CA ASP A 346 -10.68 5.08 8.49
C ASP A 346 -10.26 6.16 7.49
N GLY A 347 -11.22 6.66 6.72
CA GLY A 347 -11.11 7.90 5.96
C GLY A 347 -11.23 9.15 6.84
N ALA A 348 -11.14 9.01 8.17
CA ALA A 348 -11.30 10.11 9.10
C ALA A 348 -10.34 9.97 10.29
N PHE A 349 -9.41 10.92 10.35
CA PHE A 349 -8.58 11.25 11.50
C PHE A 349 -9.30 11.02 12.84
N SER A 350 -8.74 10.18 13.70
CA SER A 350 -8.87 10.32 15.15
C SER A 350 -7.76 9.56 15.87
N GLY A 351 -6.84 10.30 16.51
CA GLY A 351 -6.07 9.77 17.64
C GLY A 351 -4.56 10.06 17.67
N ARG A 352 -4.18 11.31 17.93
CA ARG A 352 -2.92 11.72 18.63
C ARG A 352 -1.60 11.07 18.17
N HIS A 353 -1.06 11.55 17.06
CA HIS A 353 0.38 11.82 17.01
C HIS A 353 0.55 13.32 16.87
N SER A 354 0.88 13.95 18.00
CA SER A 354 1.36 15.32 18.06
C SER A 354 2.66 15.40 17.27
N VAL A 355 2.58 15.76 15.99
CA VAL A 355 3.70 16.33 15.25
C VAL A 355 3.94 17.69 15.87
N VAL A 356 4.88 17.76 16.81
CA VAL A 356 5.41 19.03 17.30
C VAL A 356 6.26 19.60 16.17
N GLN A 357 5.69 20.54 15.42
CA GLN A 357 6.46 21.42 14.57
C GLN A 357 7.14 22.48 15.46
N HIS A 358 8.46 22.56 15.40
CA HIS A 358 9.22 23.75 15.78
C HIS A 358 9.52 24.58 14.55
#